data_AF-A0A921DGV1-F1
#
_entry.id   AF-A0A921DGV1-F1
#
_cell.length_a   1.000
_cell.length_b   1.000
_cell.length_c   1.000
_cell.angle_alpha   90.00
_cell.angle_beta   90.00
_cell.angle_gamma   90.00
#
_symmetry.space_group_name_H-M   'P 1'
#
loop_
_entity.id
_entity.type
_entity.pdbx_description
1 polymer ?
#
loop_
_entity_poly.entity_id
_entity_poly.type
_entity_poly.pdbx_seq_one_letter_code
_entity_poly.pdbx_strand_id
1 'polypeptide(L)'
;MRGLKNRAIVFISSVVVILSSYLFFVYQSDFRDIFLLQIFLHTATALGFAGLLYGFIETNDESFIKNNSVTNFLSWCGTISYGIYIFHFAVISLVYKQSEFLNSVGISVGLQFLLISVITTVLSYVSYNYFEKRF
;
A
#
# COMPACT_ATOMS: atom_id res chain seq x y z
N MET A 1 7.16 25.67 -19.00
CA MET A 1 8.03 25.59 -17.79
C MET A 1 7.46 24.70 -16.68
N ARG A 2 6.15 24.68 -16.39
CA ARG A 2 5.56 23.79 -15.35
C ARG A 2 5.83 22.30 -15.55
N GLY A 3 5.70 21.78 -16.79
CA GLY A 3 5.95 20.35 -17.07
C GLY A 3 7.38 19.87 -16.82
N LEU A 4 8.40 20.72 -17.02
CA LEU A 4 9.81 20.39 -16.73
C LEU A 4 10.07 20.31 -15.23
N LYS A 5 9.50 21.23 -14.44
CA LYS A 5 9.57 21.22 -12.98
C LYS A 5 8.95 19.93 -12.42
N ASN A 6 7.81 19.51 -12.96
CA ASN A 6 7.09 18.35 -12.44
C ASN A 6 7.80 17.03 -12.77
N ARG A 7 8.38 16.92 -13.98
CA ARG A 7 9.25 15.79 -14.33
C ARG A 7 10.48 15.70 -13.43
N ALA A 8 11.08 16.84 -13.08
CA ALA A 8 12.21 16.87 -12.14
C ALA A 8 11.80 16.42 -10.73
N ILE A 9 10.62 16.84 -10.23
CA ILE A 9 10.09 16.39 -8.94
C ILE A 9 9.86 14.87 -8.95
N VAL A 10 9.17 14.33 -9.95
CA VAL A 10 8.95 12.87 -10.07
C VAL A 10 10.27 12.11 -10.12
N PHE A 11 11.25 12.60 -10.88
CA PHE A 11 12.56 11.98 -10.98
C PHE A 11 13.30 11.99 -9.63
N ILE A 12 13.40 13.16 -8.98
CA ILE A 12 14.08 13.30 -7.68
C ILE A 12 13.40 12.42 -6.64
N SER A 13 12.07 12.44 -6.57
CA SER A 13 11.29 11.62 -5.67
C SER A 13 11.47 10.12 -5.93
N SER A 14 11.53 9.69 -7.21
CA SER A 14 11.82 8.30 -7.58
C SER A 14 13.20 7.87 -7.09
N VAL A 15 14.23 8.71 -7.29
CA VAL A 15 15.59 8.43 -6.83
C VAL A 15 15.64 8.32 -5.31
N VAL A 16 14.97 9.24 -4.59
CA VAL A 16 14.91 9.21 -3.13
C VAL A 16 14.24 7.94 -2.62
N VAL A 17 13.10 7.52 -3.19
CA VAL A 17 12.40 6.28 -2.81
C VAL A 17 13.26 5.05 -3.09
N ILE A 18 13.87 4.96 -4.28
CA ILE A 18 14.72 3.81 -4.65
C ILE A 18 15.93 3.72 -3.73
N LEU A 19 16.63 4.83 -3.52
CA LEU A 19 17.85 4.86 -2.71
C LEU A 19 17.55 4.54 -1.23
N SER A 20 16.51 5.16 -0.67
CA SER A 20 16.11 4.89 0.72
C SER A 20 15.64 3.46 0.91
N SER A 21 14.87 2.90 -0.02
CA SER A 21 14.43 1.50 0.01
C SER A 21 15.59 0.52 -0.15
N TYR A 22 16.54 0.82 -1.05
CA TYR A 22 17.74 0.02 -1.24
C TYR A 22 18.61 -0.02 0.02
N LEU A 23 18.86 1.15 0.63
CA LEU A 23 19.60 1.23 1.89
C LEU A 23 18.90 0.48 3.01
N PHE A 24 17.56 0.57 3.08
CA PHE A 24 16.77 -0.16 4.06
C PHE A 24 16.90 -1.68 3.88
N PHE A 25 16.91 -2.16 2.64
CA PHE A 25 16.94 -3.60 2.35
C PHE A 25 18.33 -4.21 2.50
N VAL A 26 19.38 -3.53 2.02
CA VAL A 26 20.75 -4.06 2.03
C VAL A 26 21.37 -4.01 3.43
N TYR A 27 21.10 -2.95 4.18
CA TYR A 27 21.75 -2.70 5.47
C TYR A 27 20.77 -2.86 6.65
N GLN A 28 19.69 -3.61 6.45
CA GLN A 28 18.67 -3.81 7.47
C GLN A 28 19.24 -4.36 8.77
N SER A 29 20.24 -5.25 8.68
CA SER A 29 20.92 -5.85 9.83
C SER A 29 21.78 -4.83 10.58
N ASP A 30 22.51 -4.00 9.84
CA ASP A 30 23.57 -3.14 10.39
C ASP A 30 23.02 -1.82 10.93
N PHE A 31 21.89 -1.35 10.36
CA PHE A 31 21.24 -0.11 10.75
C PHE A 31 20.07 -0.32 11.71
N ARG A 32 19.81 -1.56 12.13
CA ARG A 32 18.72 -1.85 13.06
C ARG A 32 18.88 -1.12 14.39
N ASP A 33 20.12 -0.94 14.82
CA ASP A 33 20.45 -0.41 16.15
C ASP A 33 20.67 1.12 16.15
N ILE A 34 20.75 1.76 14.98
CA ILE A 34 20.97 3.20 14.85
C ILE A 34 19.63 3.92 14.69
N PHE A 35 19.01 4.25 15.83
CA PHE A 35 17.69 4.87 15.91
C PHE A 35 17.52 6.12 15.01
N LEU A 36 18.48 7.04 15.02
CA LEU A 36 18.42 8.27 14.21
C LEU A 36 18.44 7.99 12.70
N LEU A 37 19.20 6.98 12.28
CA LEU A 37 19.28 6.60 10.87
C LEU A 37 17.96 5.99 10.39
N GLN A 38 17.30 5.18 11.22
CA GLN A 38 15.96 4.67 10.89
C GLN A 38 14.95 5.79 10.72
N ILE A 39 14.90 6.75 11.66
CA ILE A 39 14.00 7.91 11.54
C ILE A 39 14.26 8.64 10.22
N PHE A 40 15.52 8.90 9.91
CA PHE A 40 15.88 9.61 8.69
C PHE A 40 15.46 8.84 7.43
N LEU A 41 15.74 7.53 7.36
CA LEU A 41 15.38 6.70 6.21
C LEU A 41 13.86 6.60 6.02
N HIS A 42 13.10 6.40 7.10
CA HIS A 42 11.63 6.39 7.04
C HIS A 42 11.08 7.74 6.58
N THR A 43 11.61 8.84 7.11
CA THR A 43 11.19 10.19 6.73
C THR A 43 11.53 10.51 5.28
N ALA A 44 12.74 10.17 4.83
CA ALA A 44 13.17 10.35 3.44
C ALA A 44 12.30 9.53 2.48
N THR A 45 12.00 8.29 2.84
CA THR A 45 11.10 7.43 2.05
C THR A 45 9.70 8.04 1.95
N ALA A 46 9.14 8.50 3.07
CA ALA A 46 7.82 9.14 3.12
C ALA A 46 7.76 10.43 2.28
N LEU A 47 8.78 11.29 2.38
CA LEU A 47 8.89 12.51 1.56
C LEU A 47 9.07 12.18 0.07
N GLY A 48 9.81 11.13 -0.26
CA GLY A 48 9.93 10.60 -1.61
C GLY A 48 8.56 10.20 -2.17
N PHE A 49 7.78 9.40 -1.43
CA PHE A 49 6.43 9.02 -1.84
C PHE A 49 5.48 10.21 -1.95
N ALA A 50 5.53 11.17 -1.01
CA ALA A 50 4.73 12.39 -1.06
C ALA A 50 5.04 13.22 -2.32
N GLY A 51 6.33 13.34 -2.68
CA GLY A 51 6.74 14.03 -3.90
C GLY A 51 6.36 13.29 -5.19
N LEU A 52 6.39 11.95 -5.19
CA LEU A 52 5.83 11.15 -6.29
C LEU A 52 4.34 11.41 -6.46
N LEU A 53 3.57 11.37 -5.37
CA LEU A 53 2.14 11.66 -5.36
C LEU A 53 1.85 13.06 -5.91
N TYR A 54 2.54 14.08 -5.40
CA TYR A 54 2.39 15.46 -5.88
C TYR A 54 2.75 15.58 -7.37
N GLY A 55 3.86 14.97 -7.78
CA GLY A 55 4.29 14.96 -9.17
C GLY A 55 3.30 14.27 -10.10
N PHE A 56 2.74 13.13 -9.69
CA PHE A 56 1.72 12.41 -10.47
C PHE A 56 0.39 13.17 -10.53
N ILE A 57 -0.07 13.75 -9.42
CA ILE A 57 -1.29 14.56 -9.39
C ILE A 57 -1.19 15.74 -10.36
N GLU A 58 -0.05 16.45 -10.40
CA GLU A 58 0.13 17.57 -11.32
C GLU A 58 0.47 17.17 -12.77
N THR A 59 0.98 15.95 -13.00
CA THR A 59 1.30 15.46 -14.36
C THR A 59 0.17 14.66 -14.99
N ASN A 60 -0.99 14.56 -14.34
CA ASN A 60 -2.19 13.91 -14.83
C ASN A 60 -2.73 14.56 -16.12
N ASP A 61 -2.08 14.26 -17.23
CA ASP A 61 -2.77 13.94 -18.47
C ASP A 61 -3.51 12.62 -18.23
N GLU A 62 -4.84 12.66 -18.11
CA GLU A 62 -5.69 11.48 -17.87
C GLU A 62 -5.42 10.33 -18.86
N SER A 63 -4.81 10.63 -20.00
CA SER A 63 -4.49 9.68 -21.07
C SER A 63 -3.38 8.68 -20.71
N PHE A 64 -2.42 9.03 -19.84
CA PHE A 64 -1.32 8.13 -19.46
C PHE A 64 -1.78 7.06 -18.45
N ILE A 65 -2.74 7.40 -17.58
CA ILE A 65 -3.25 6.49 -16.54
C ILE A 65 -4.26 5.48 -17.11
N LYS A 66 -5.08 5.88 -18.10
CA LYS A 66 -6.18 5.05 -18.62
C LYS A 66 -5.77 3.89 -19.52
N ASN A 67 -4.55 3.87 -20.07
CA ASN A 67 -4.20 2.96 -21.17
C ASN A 67 -3.09 1.93 -20.87
N ASN A 68 -2.75 1.73 -19.58
CA ASN A 68 -1.75 0.74 -19.18
C ASN A 68 -2.37 -0.30 -18.22
N SER A 69 -2.16 -1.59 -18.48
CA SER A 69 -2.66 -2.66 -17.62
C SER A 69 -2.07 -2.59 -16.21
N VAL A 70 -0.83 -2.09 -16.09
CA VAL A 70 -0.15 -1.91 -14.81
C VAL A 70 -0.83 -0.83 -13.97
N THR A 71 -1.26 0.28 -14.58
CA THR A 71 -1.95 1.36 -13.86
C THR A 71 -3.34 0.93 -13.42
N ASN A 72 -4.04 0.12 -14.21
CA ASN A 72 -5.32 -0.47 -13.82
C ASN A 72 -5.17 -1.41 -12.61
N PHE A 73 -4.14 -2.26 -12.59
CA PHE A 73 -3.86 -3.13 -11.44
C PHE A 73 -3.47 -2.32 -10.20
N LEU A 74 -2.58 -1.33 -10.34
CA LEU A 74 -2.17 -0.47 -9.21
C LEU A 74 -3.33 0.36 -8.66
N SER A 75 -4.23 0.84 -9.53
CA SER A 75 -5.46 1.54 -9.13
C SER A 75 -6.40 0.61 -8.36
N TRP A 76 -6.54 -0.64 -8.80
CA TRP A 76 -7.29 -1.67 -8.08
C TRP A 76 -6.64 -2.03 -6.72
N CYS A 77 -5.31 -2.14 -6.65
CA CYS A 77 -4.60 -2.32 -5.39
C CYS A 77 -4.80 -1.13 -4.44
N GLY A 78 -4.73 0.09 -4.96
CA GLY A 78 -4.98 1.32 -4.19
C GLY A 78 -6.38 1.35 -3.60
N THR A 79 -7.38 1.01 -4.42
CA THR A 79 -8.79 0.83 -4.05
C THR A 79 -8.97 -0.12 -2.86
N ILE A 80 -8.23 -1.23 -2.85
CA ILE A 80 -8.37 -2.24 -1.79
C ILE A 80 -7.57 -1.87 -0.53
N SER A 81 -6.46 -1.13 -0.67
CA SER A 81 -5.53 -0.86 0.43
C SER A 81 -6.19 -0.17 1.61
N TYR A 82 -7.06 0.82 1.37
CA TYR A 82 -7.72 1.58 2.42
C TYR A 82 -8.68 0.68 3.23
N GLY A 83 -9.51 -0.09 2.53
CA GLY A 83 -10.42 -1.03 3.18
C GLY A 83 -9.68 -2.13 3.96
N ILE A 84 -8.49 -2.57 3.50
CA ILE A 84 -7.70 -3.54 4.25
C ILE A 84 -7.34 -2.98 5.63
N TYR A 85 -6.88 -1.72 5.73
CA TYR A 85 -6.52 -1.14 7.02
C TYR A 85 -7.68 -1.12 8.04
N ILE A 86 -8.91 -0.91 7.56
CA ILE A 86 -10.09 -0.82 8.42
C ILE A 86 -10.63 -2.20 8.76
N PHE A 87 -10.85 -3.05 7.76
CA PHE A 87 -11.59 -4.29 7.93
C PHE A 87 -10.71 -5.46 8.36
N HIS A 88 -9.41 -5.45 8.07
CA HIS A 88 -8.55 -6.62 8.30
C HIS A 88 -8.49 -7.01 9.77
N PHE A 89 -8.31 -6.05 10.68
CA PHE A 89 -8.29 -6.34 12.12
C PHE A 89 -9.65 -6.81 12.64
N ALA A 90 -10.75 -6.26 12.13
CA ALA A 90 -12.10 -6.69 12.49
C ALA A 90 -12.36 -8.14 12.05
N VAL A 91 -11.99 -8.47 10.81
CA VAL A 91 -12.12 -9.83 10.24
C VAL A 91 -11.23 -10.82 10.99
N ILE A 92 -9.98 -10.47 11.28
CA ILE A 92 -9.08 -11.28 12.11
C ILE A 92 -9.74 -11.56 13.47
N SER A 93 -10.26 -10.52 14.14
CA SER A 93 -10.90 -10.68 15.46
C SER A 93 -12.09 -11.64 15.40
N LEU A 94 -12.92 -11.54 14.35
CA LEU A 94 -14.08 -12.43 14.16
C LEU A 94 -13.65 -13.87 13.89
N VAL A 95 -12.68 -14.10 13.00
CA VAL A 95 -12.18 -15.44 12.67
C VAL A 95 -11.48 -16.05 13.89
N TYR A 96 -10.71 -15.25 14.63
CA TYR A 96 -10.04 -15.69 15.85
C TYR A 96 -11.04 -16.14 16.93
N LYS A 97 -12.13 -15.38 17.16
CA LYS A 97 -13.20 -15.77 18.08
C LYS A 97 -13.87 -17.09 17.71
N GLN A 98 -13.85 -17.45 16.42
CA GLN A 98 -14.42 -18.70 15.92
C GLN A 98 -13.37 -19.78 15.67
N SER A 99 -12.10 -19.54 16.00
CA SER A 99 -10.99 -20.43 15.64
C SER A 99 -11.15 -21.84 16.21
N GLU A 100 -11.66 -21.99 17.44
CA GLU A 100 -11.94 -23.30 18.04
C GLU A 100 -12.97 -24.09 17.24
N PHE A 101 -14.04 -23.44 16.79
CA PHE A 101 -15.05 -24.05 15.93
C PHE A 101 -14.48 -24.37 14.53
N LEU A 102 -13.73 -23.46 13.93
CA LEU A 102 -13.13 -23.67 12.62
C LEU A 102 -12.12 -24.83 12.63
N ASN A 103 -11.34 -24.94 13.71
CA ASN A 103 -10.43 -26.06 13.91
C ASN A 103 -11.19 -27.39 14.12
N SER A 104 -12.33 -27.38 14.81
CA SER A 104 -13.11 -28.60 15.07
C SER A 104 -13.78 -29.17 13.80
N VAL A 105 -14.10 -28.32 12.83
CA VAL A 105 -14.56 -28.74 11.48
C VAL A 105 -13.41 -29.00 10.49
N GLY A 106 -12.16 -29.01 10.97
CA GLY A 106 -10.98 -29.37 10.17
C GLY A 106 -10.45 -28.25 9.27
N ILE A 107 -10.82 -26.99 9.48
CA ILE A 107 -10.30 -25.87 8.71
C ILE A 107 -8.91 -25.51 9.25
N SER A 108 -7.89 -25.79 8.44
CA SER A 108 -6.49 -25.50 8.77
C SER A 108 -6.23 -24.00 8.91
N VAL A 109 -5.17 -23.65 9.64
CA VAL A 109 -4.71 -22.25 9.80
C VAL A 109 -4.48 -21.57 8.45
N GLY A 110 -3.95 -22.31 7.45
CA GLY A 110 -3.77 -21.80 6.09
C GLY A 110 -5.09 -21.43 5.41
N LEU A 111 -6.13 -22.23 5.60
CA LEU A 111 -7.47 -21.91 5.09
C LEU A 111 -8.11 -20.75 5.85
N GLN A 112 -7.88 -20.63 7.16
CA GLN A 112 -8.33 -19.48 7.94
C GLN A 112 -7.67 -18.19 7.47
N PHE A 113 -6.37 -18.21 7.17
CA PHE A 113 -5.67 -17.08 6.56
C PHE A 113 -6.28 -16.70 5.21
N LEU A 114 -6.51 -17.67 4.32
CA LEU A 114 -7.13 -17.43 3.03
C LEU A 114 -8.53 -16.82 3.19
N LEU A 115 -9.31 -17.32 4.15
CA LEU A 115 -10.65 -16.82 4.47
C LEU A 115 -10.61 -15.37 4.97
N ILE A 116 -9.66 -15.03 5.85
CA ILE A 116 -9.41 -13.65 6.30
C ILE A 116 -9.08 -12.76 5.11
N SER A 117 -8.13 -13.17 4.25
CA SER A 117 -7.73 -12.39 3.07
C SER A 117 -8.90 -12.15 2.13
N VAL A 118 -9.66 -13.19 1.78
CA VAL A 118 -10.80 -13.08 0.86
C VAL A 118 -11.89 -12.17 1.45
N ILE A 119 -12.30 -12.39 2.70
CA ILE A 119 -13.34 -11.57 3.34
C ILE A 119 -12.89 -10.11 3.42
N THR A 120 -11.64 -9.86 3.84
CA THR A 120 -11.09 -8.51 3.91
C THR A 120 -11.11 -7.85 2.53
N THR A 121 -10.61 -8.52 1.49
CA THR A 121 -10.60 -7.96 0.12
C THR A 121 -12.00 -7.65 -0.39
N VAL A 122 -12.98 -8.53 -0.15
CA VAL A 122 -14.37 -8.31 -0.56
C VAL A 122 -14.96 -7.10 0.17
N LEU A 123 -14.78 -7.02 1.50
CA LEU A 123 -15.27 -5.87 2.28
C LEU A 123 -14.60 -4.56 1.85
N SER A 124 -13.29 -4.57 1.58
CA SER A 124 -12.58 -3.41 1.05
C SER A 124 -13.15 -2.96 -0.29
N TYR A 125 -13.39 -3.90 -1.21
CA TYR A 125 -13.93 -3.58 -2.53
C TYR A 125 -15.37 -3.04 -2.44
N VAL A 126 -16.21 -3.63 -1.58
CA VAL A 126 -17.57 -3.14 -1.34
C VAL A 126 -17.51 -1.74 -0.71
N SER A 127 -16.70 -1.54 0.33
CA SER A 127 -16.53 -0.24 0.98
C SER A 127 -16.16 0.84 -0.01
N TYR A 128 -15.19 0.54 -0.88
CA TYR A 128 -14.76 1.47 -1.90
C TYR A 128 -15.90 1.87 -2.83
N ASN A 129 -16.65 0.89 -3.38
CA ASN A 129 -17.70 1.20 -4.34
C ASN A 129 -18.90 1.97 -3.74
N TYR A 130 -19.22 1.74 -2.46
CA TYR A 130 -20.40 2.33 -1.82
C TYR A 130 -20.10 3.63 -1.07
N PHE A 131 -18.92 3.75 -0.45
CA PHE A 131 -18.58 4.86 0.42
C PHE A 131 -17.49 5.76 -0.15
N GLU A 132 -16.44 5.20 -0.77
CA GLU A 132 -15.23 5.96 -1.09
C GLU A 132 -15.22 6.51 -2.51
N LYS A 133 -15.75 5.79 -3.50
CA LYS A 133 -15.76 6.20 -4.92
C LYS A 133 -16.43 7.56 -5.19
N ARG A 134 -17.22 8.07 -4.23
CA ARG A 134 -17.88 9.38 -4.31
C ARG A 134 -16.97 10.55 -3.94
N PHE A 135 -15.86 10.28 -3.25
CA PHE A 135 -14.87 11.25 -2.80
C PHE A 135 -13.61 11.16 -3.68
#